data_AF-A0A2P5NVZ6-F1
#
_entry.id   AF-A0A2P5NVZ6-F1
#
_cell.length_a   1.000
_cell.length_b   1.000
_cell.length_c   1.000
_cell.angle_alpha   90.00
_cell.angle_beta   90.00
_cell.angle_gamma   90.00
#
_symmetry.space_group_name_H-M   'P 1'
#
loop_
_entity.id
_entity.type
_entity.pdbx_description
1 polymer ?
#
loop_
_entity_poly.entity_id
_entity_poly.type
_entity_poly.pdbx_seq_one_letter_code
_entity_poly.pdbx_strand_id
1 'polypeptide(L)' 'MEIILIIAFGVFILWLGSKILDKAGIHRGWVFCLLIPVVNIIMIWLFAFTYWPNSKPQKHS' A
#
# COMPACT_ATOMS: atom_id res chain seq x y z
N MET A 1 26.09 -6.90 -6.92
CA MET A 1 25.65 -5.50 -6.78
C MET A 1 24.19 -5.35 -7.22
N GLU A 2 23.85 -5.78 -8.44
CA GLU A 2 22.48 -5.68 -9.00
C GLU A 2 21.40 -6.44 -8.23
N ILE A 3 21.67 -7.67 -7.79
CA ILE A 3 20.67 -8.47 -7.05
C ILE A 3 20.26 -7.78 -5.74
N ILE A 4 21.20 -7.15 -5.05
CA ILE A 4 20.93 -6.42 -3.80
C ILE A 4 20.04 -5.22 -4.07
N LEU A 5 20.28 -4.50 -5.17
CA LEU A 5 19.44 -3.37 -5.58
C LEU A 5 18.03 -3.81 -5.93
N ILE A 6 17.86 -4.92 -6.67
CA ILE A 6 16.54 -5.46 -7.02
C ILE A 6 15.75 -5.85 -5.76
N ILE A 7 16.39 -6.54 -4.83
CA ILE A 7 15.75 -6.95 -3.57
C ILE A 7 15.39 -5.73 -2.73
N ALA A 8 16.30 -4.77 -2.58
CA ALA A 8 16.06 -3.53 -1.83
C ALA A 8 14.88 -2.74 -2.44
N PHE A 9 14.82 -2.66 -3.78
CA PHE A 9 13.75 -1.97 -4.49
C PHE A 9 12.40 -2.69 -4.33
N GLY A 10 12.38 -4.03 -4.42
CA GLY A 10 11.17 -4.82 -4.18
C GLY A 10 10.62 -4.65 -2.77
N VAL A 11 11.50 -4.69 -1.75
CA VAL A 11 11.13 -4.46 -0.36
C VAL A 11 10.62 -3.03 -0.15
N PHE A 12 11.25 -2.04 -0.78
CA PHE A 12 10.81 -0.64 -0.71
C PHE A 12 9.41 -0.44 -1.27
N ILE A 13 9.09 -1.04 -2.43
CA ILE A 13 7.76 -0.98 -3.03
C ILE A 13 6.72 -1.68 -2.14
N LEU A 14 7.03 -2.86 -1.61
CA LEU A 14 6.13 -3.57 -0.68
C LEU A 14 5.86 -2.75 0.58
N TRP A 15 6.89 -2.12 1.13
CA TRP A 15 6.76 -1.27 2.31
C TRP A 15 5.89 -0.03 2.04
N LEU A 16 6.09 0.64 0.91
CA LEU A 16 5.25 1.76 0.48
C LEU A 16 3.79 1.33 0.27
N GLY A 17 3.57 0.21 -0.42
CA GLY A 17 2.23 -0.35 -0.62
C GLY A 17 1.52 -0.60 0.70
N SER A 18 2.20 -1.22 1.67
CA SER A 18 1.66 -1.47 3.00
C SER A 18 1.28 -0.17 3.74
N LYS A 19 2.11 0.88 3.63
CA LYS A 19 1.81 2.21 4.22
C LYS A 19 0.59 2.90 3.58
N ILE A 20 0.42 2.76 2.26
CA ILE A 20 -0.74 3.32 1.56
C ILE A 20 -2.01 2.57 1.98
N LEU A 21 -1.96 1.23 2.06
CA LEU A 21 -3.08 0.40 2.54
C LEU A 21 -3.47 0.73 3.98
N ASP A 22 -2.49 0.91 4.87
CA ASP A 22 -2.73 1.30 6.28
C ASP A 22 -3.49 2.63 6.34
N LYS A 23 -3.06 3.61 5.52
CA LYS A 23 -3.72 4.92 5.44
C LYS A 23 -5.08 4.87 4.75
N ALA A 24 -5.34 3.85 3.93
CA ALA A 24 -6.64 3.56 3.35
C ALA A 24 -7.56 2.74 4.28
N GLY A 25 -7.06 2.31 5.46
CA GLY A 25 -7.80 1.43 6.37
C GLY A 25 -8.03 0.02 5.82
N ILE A 26 -7.28 -0.37 4.79
CA ILE A 26 -7.34 -1.70 4.15
C ILE A 26 -6.35 -2.63 4.85
N HIS A 27 -6.73 -3.90 5.02
CA HIS A 27 -5.89 -4.90 5.66
C HIS A 27 -4.54 -5.07 4.95
N ARG A 28 -3.42 -4.98 5.69
CA ARG A 28 -2.03 -5.02 5.18
C ARG A 28 -1.71 -6.20 4.26
N GLY A 29 -2.43 -7.32 4.38
CA GLY A 29 -2.30 -8.49 3.50
C GLY A 29 -2.62 -8.23 2.02
N TRP A 30 -3.38 -7.17 1.71
CA TRP A 30 -3.66 -6.77 0.32
C TRP A 30 -2.43 -6.25 -0.42
N VAL A 31 -1.30 -6.05 0.28
CA VAL A 31 -0.03 -5.70 -0.36
C VAL A 31 0.45 -6.78 -1.34
N PHE A 32 0.07 -8.04 -1.14
CA PHE A 32 0.35 -9.11 -2.10
C PHE A 32 -0.47 -8.96 -3.39
N CYS A 33 -1.68 -8.41 -3.29
CA CYS A 33 -2.48 -8.10 -4.48
C CYS A 33 -1.86 -6.93 -5.27
N LEU A 34 -1.17 -5.98 -4.62
CA LEU A 34 -0.42 -4.91 -5.30
C LEU A 34 0.76 -5.41 -6.13
N LEU A 35 1.22 -6.64 -5.90
CA LEU A 35 2.25 -7.29 -6.71
C LEU A 35 1.74 -7.60 -8.13
N ILE A 36 0.41 -7.70 -8.30
CA ILE A 36 -0.25 -7.90 -9.59
C ILE A 36 -0.43 -6.53 -10.25
N PRO A 37 0.18 -6.26 -11.43
CA PRO A 37 0.16 -4.94 -12.05
C PRO A 37 -1.25 -4.42 -12.35
N VAL A 38 -2.17 -5.31 -12.74
CA VAL A 38 -3.58 -4.96 -12.99
C VAL A 38 -4.27 -4.47 -11.72
N VAL A 39 -4.06 -5.16 -10.59
CA VAL A 39 -4.68 -4.78 -9.32
C VAL A 39 -4.07 -3.49 -8.78
N ASN A 40 -2.78 -3.24 -9.05
CA ASN A 40 -2.11 -1.99 -8.71
C ASN A 40 -2.80 -0.78 -9.38
N ILE A 41 -3.10 -0.89 -10.68
CA ILE A 41 -3.84 0.15 -11.43
C ILE A 41 -5.24 0.35 -10.85
N ILE A 42 -5.96 -0.74 -10.55
CA ILE A 42 -7.30 -0.67 -9.95
C ILE A 42 -7.24 -0.01 -8.57
N MET A 43 -6.22 -0.29 -7.75
CA MET A 43 -6.02 0.33 -6.44
C MET A 43 -5.74 1.83 -6.55
N ILE A 44 -4.89 2.26 -7.49
CA ILE A 44 -4.65 3.68 -7.74
C ILE A 44 -5.94 4.37 -8.16
N TRP A 45 -6.73 3.73 -9.02
CA TRP A 45 -8.04 4.22 -9.45
C TRP A 45 -8.99 4.33 -8.26
N LEU A 46 -9.14 3.26 -7.47
CA LEU A 46 -9.94 3.27 -6.24
C LEU A 46 -9.46 4.32 -5.25
N PHE A 47 -8.15 4.51 -5.04
CA PHE A 47 -7.61 5.56 -4.18
C PHE A 47 -7.89 6.98 -4.70
N ALA A 48 -7.95 7.17 -6.02
CA ALA A 48 -8.35 8.44 -6.60
C ALA A 48 -9.84 8.75 -6.36
N PHE A 49 -10.71 7.72 -6.32
CA PHE A 49 -12.14 7.88 -6.07
C PHE A 49 -12.56 7.71 -4.61
N THR A 50 -11.70 7.14 -3.77
CA THR A 50 -11.97 6.91 -2.35
C THR A 50 -11.45 8.09 -1.55
N TYR A 51 -12.29 8.62 -0.67
CA TYR A 51 -11.88 9.66 0.27
C TYR A 51 -10.84 9.10 1.25
N TRP A 52 -9.72 9.80 1.43
CA TRP A 52 -8.62 9.33 2.28
C TRP A 52 -9.09 9.16 3.74
N PRO A 53 -9.10 7.95 4.32
CA PRO A 53 -9.58 7.75 5.68
C PRO A 53 -8.43 8.03 6.66
N ASN A 54 -8.08 9.32 6.81
CA ASN A 54 -7.25 9.77 7.93
C ASN A 54 -8.02 10.72 8.85
N SER A 55 -9.12 10.22 9.39
CA SER A 55 -9.75 10.76 10.59
C SER A 55 -10.38 9.64 11.41
N LYS A 56 -9.61 8.59 11.76
CA LYS A 56 -9.97 7.82 12.96
C LYS A 56 -9.47 8.65 14.16
N PRO A 57 -10.36 9.25 14.97
CA PRO A 57 -9.94 9.96 16.17
C PRO A 57 -9.20 8.96 17.07
N GLN A 58 -8.09 9.39 17.64
CA GLN A 58 -7.36 8.60 18.61
C GLN A 58 -8.33 8.20 19.73
N LYS A 59 -8.57 6.89 19.88
CA LYS A 59 -9.27 6.35 21.04
C LYS A 59 -8.30 6.48 22.21
N HIS A 60 -8.37 7.63 22.89
CA HIS A 60 -7.77 7.84 24.20
C HIS A 60 -8.45 6.85 25.15
N SER A 61 -7.70 5.85 25.58
CA SER A 61 -8.05 4.95 26.67
C SER A 61 -7.27 5.34 27.91
#